data_AF-A0A654TJ75-F1
#
_entry.id   AF-A0A654TJ75-F1
#
_cell.length_a   1.000
_cell.length_b   1.000
_cell.length_c   1.000
_cell.angle_alpha   90.00
_cell.angle_beta   90.00
_cell.angle_gamma   90.00
#
_symmetry.space_group_name_H-M   'P 1'
#
loop_
_entity.id
_entity.type
_entity.pdbx_description
1 polymer ?
#
loop_
_entity_poly.entity_id
_entity_poly.type
_entity_poly.pdbx_seq_one_letter_code
_entity_poly.pdbx_strand_id
1 'polypeptide(L)' 'MQAAAPGTIRGDFALETQFNLVHGSDSAESAQREIALWFPGA' A
#
# COMPACT_ATOMS: atom_id res chain seq x y z
N MET A 1 5.41 15.38 -5.57
CA MET A 1 4.88 14.39 -4.62
C MET A 1 3.64 14.99 -3.99
N GLN A 2 2.48 14.35 -4.12
CA GLN A 2 1.37 14.73 -3.24
C GLN A 2 1.77 14.27 -1.83
N ALA A 3 1.90 15.22 -0.90
CA ALA A 3 2.20 14.87 0.48
C ALA A 3 1.05 14.00 1.01
N ALA A 4 1.39 12.86 1.61
CA ALA A 4 0.41 12.06 2.33
C ALA A 4 -0.10 12.88 3.52
N ALA A 5 -1.38 12.76 3.85
CA ALA A 5 -1.94 13.49 4.97
C ALA A 5 -1.24 13.08 6.29
N PRO A 6 -0.97 14.03 7.21
CA PRO A 6 -0.52 13.70 8.56
C PRO A 6 -1.46 12.69 9.25
N GLY A 7 -0.92 11.79 10.05
CA GLY A 7 -1.66 10.70 10.69
C GLY A 7 -1.82 9.43 9.83
N THR A 8 -1.42 9.48 8.55
CA THR A 8 -1.28 8.26 7.73
C THR A 8 0.11 7.68 7.87
N ILE A 9 0.27 6.36 7.63
CA ILE A 9 1.58 5.68 7.73
C ILE A 9 2.66 6.41 6.92
N ARG A 10 2.36 6.82 5.69
CA ARG A 10 3.32 7.53 4.83
C ARG A 10 3.55 8.97 5.27
N GLY A 11 2.52 9.66 5.78
CA GLY A 11 2.64 11.04 6.25
C GLY A 11 3.54 11.17 7.48
N ASP A 12 3.48 10.18 8.38
CA ASP A 12 4.21 10.23 9.64
C ASP A 12 5.58 9.56 9.59
N PHE A 13 5.77 8.57 8.71
CA PHE A 13 6.97 7.71 8.74
C PHE A 13 7.79 7.67 7.44
N ALA A 14 7.32 8.22 6.33
CA ALA A 14 8.05 8.19 5.06
C ALA A 14 8.51 9.60 4.63
N LEU A 15 9.70 9.67 4.02
CA LEU A 15 10.28 10.93 3.52
C LEU A 15 10.20 11.05 1.99
N GLU A 16 10.24 9.92 1.28
CA GLU A 16 10.37 9.90 -0.18
C GLU A 16 9.47 8.82 -0.80
N THR A 17 8.96 9.08 -2.01
CA THR A 17 8.06 8.14 -2.71
C THR A 17 8.68 6.76 -2.92
N GLN A 18 9.98 6.70 -3.22
CA GLN A 18 10.69 5.44 -3.46
C GLN A 18 10.74 4.55 -2.21
N PHE A 19 10.72 5.15 -1.02
CA PHE A 19 10.85 4.47 0.27
C PHE A 19 9.62 4.75 1.15
N ASN A 20 8.43 4.43 0.63
CA ASN A 20 7.14 4.77 1.26
C ASN A 20 6.50 3.63 2.09
N LEU A 21 7.33 2.66 2.49
CA LEU A 21 7.12 1.62 3.51
C LEU A 21 6.10 0.53 3.20
N VAL A 22 4.90 0.88 2.74
CA VAL A 22 3.76 -0.04 2.67
C VAL A 22 3.10 -0.03 1.30
N HIS A 23 2.53 -1.17 0.92
CA HIS A 23 1.65 -1.34 -0.23
C HIS A 23 0.28 -1.82 0.22
N GLY A 24 -0.77 -1.44 -0.50
CA GLY A 24 -2.12 -1.96 -0.35
C GLY A 24 -2.79 -1.97 -1.71
N SER A 25 -3.57 -3.02 -1.99
CA SER A 25 -4.25 -3.16 -3.28
C SER A 25 -5.20 -1.98 -3.52
N ASP A 26 -5.24 -1.51 -4.76
CA ASP A 26 -5.92 -0.26 -5.14
C ASP A 26 -7.41 -0.42 -5.49
N SER A 27 -7.90 -1.66 -5.54
CA SER A 27 -9.26 -2.02 -5.94
C SER A 27 -9.62 -3.41 -5.45
N ALA A 28 -10.92 -3.75 -5.46
CA ALA A 28 -11.39 -5.09 -5.11
C ALA A 28 -10.84 -6.18 -6.07
N GLU A 29 -10.71 -5.85 -7.36
CA GLU A 29 -10.12 -6.76 -8.36
C GLU A 29 -8.63 -7.00 -8.09
N SER A 30 -7.84 -5.94 -7.88
CA SER A 30 -6.43 -6.07 -7.51
C SER A 30 -6.26 -6.83 -6.20
N ALA A 31 -7.12 -6.59 -5.20
CA ALA A 31 -7.08 -7.30 -3.92
C ALA A 31 -7.29 -8.81 -4.11
N GLN A 32 -8.31 -9.22 -4.86
CA GLN A 32 -8.55 -10.64 -5.13
C GLN A 32 -7.36 -11.30 -5.82
N ARG A 33 -6.77 -10.62 -6.82
CA ARG A 33 -5.59 -11.11 -7.55
C ARG A 33 -4.37 -11.23 -6.64
N GLU A 34 -4.09 -10.20 -5.84
CA GLU A 34 -2.91 -10.14 -4.98
C GLU A 34 -3.02 -11.15 -3.81
N ILE A 35 -4.20 -11.29 -3.19
CA ILE A 35 -4.41 -12.30 -2.15
C ILE A 35 -4.16 -13.70 -2.72
N ALA A 36 -4.74 -14.04 -3.88
CA ALA A 36 -4.51 -15.34 -4.50
C ALA A 36 -3.05 -15.59 -4.89
N LEU A 37 -2.30 -14.54 -5.26
CA LEU A 37 -0.89 -14.61 -5.61
C LEU A 37 0.00 -14.90 -4.39
N TRP A 38 -0.20 -14.15 -3.30
CA TRP A 38 0.67 -14.22 -2.11
C TRP A 38 0.24 -15.30 -1.11
N PHE A 39 -1.05 -15.59 -1.04
CA PHE A 39 -1.67 -16.54 -0.11
C PHE A 39 -2.56 -17.54 -0.87
N PRO A 40 -1.99 -18.44 -1.67
CA PRO A 40 -2.77 -19.38 -2.46
C PRO A 40 -3.63 -20.29 -1.56
N GLY A 41 -4.95 -20.30 -1.79
CA GLY A 41 -5.92 -21.13 -1.07
C GLY A 41 -6.56 -20.50 0.18
N ALA A 42 -6.31 -19.21 0.43
CA ALA A 42 -7.02 -18.42 1.44
C ALA A 42 -8.46 -18.05 1.03
#